data_AF-A0A0V7ZMQ6-F1
#
_entry.id   AF-A0A0V7ZMQ6-F1
#
_cell.length_a   1.000
_cell.length_b   1.000
_cell.length_c   1.000
_cell.angle_alpha   90.00
_cell.angle_beta   90.00
_cell.angle_gamma   90.00
#
_symmetry.space_group_name_H-M   'P 1'
#
loop_
_entity.id
_entity.type
_entity.pdbx_description
1 polymer ?
#
loop_
_entity_poly.entity_id
_entity_poly.type
_entity_poly.pdbx_seq_one_letter_code
_entity_poly.pdbx_strand_id
1 'polypeptide(L)'
;MTNLPVVSFSVDRTVVAEGGEPQIFNFKLSEPAPSGGLTVRLQFDDPDGDPADAGLPQELFNNIDNLQLVVENGTPILEFTISAGATEANFGVATGQDNQVEGDETYTLTLLDDENYSVDTASATITSTVTEKEVINGTPERDTLFGTKAAEFILGFEGNDIIFGRGGEDTIIAGEGNDIIFGGQQADTILAGNGDDIIFARGGNDVIDSGNGLDRISLGDGQSTVILDSGEGFDTIGGFELGATTFQVESTSNLRFVDSARGAQIFQGDDLLALVSFESASTFSNNQDQIFTV
;
A
#
# COMPACT_ATOMS: atom_id res chain seq x y z
N MET A 1 26.07 -3.81 44.91
CA MET A 1 25.03 -3.36 43.98
C MET A 1 25.58 -3.65 42.60
N THR A 2 25.04 -4.66 41.92
CA THR A 2 25.24 -4.78 40.48
C THR A 2 24.61 -3.53 39.87
N ASN A 3 25.36 -2.77 39.08
CA ASN A 3 24.72 -1.75 38.25
C ASN A 3 23.76 -2.50 37.33
N LEU A 4 22.54 -1.99 37.19
CA LEU A 4 21.61 -2.47 36.20
C LEU A 4 22.07 -1.95 34.82
N PRO A 5 21.85 -2.71 33.73
CA PRO A 5 22.05 -2.18 32.40
C PRO A 5 21.17 -0.94 32.21
N VAL A 6 21.72 0.11 31.63
CA VAL A 6 20.97 1.26 31.14
C VAL A 6 20.55 0.97 29.71
N VAL A 7 19.26 1.10 29.41
CA VAL A 7 18.71 0.93 28.06
C VAL A 7 18.41 2.31 27.48
N SER A 8 19.03 2.61 26.34
CA SER A 8 18.70 3.77 25.51
C SER A 8 17.84 3.33 24.32
N PHE A 9 16.88 4.16 23.95
CA PHE A 9 15.89 3.88 22.91
C PHE A 9 15.91 4.97 21.83
N SER A 10 15.91 4.59 20.56
CA SER A 10 15.98 5.55 19.46
C SER A 10 15.26 5.01 18.24
N VAL A 11 14.93 5.90 17.31
CA VAL A 11 14.32 5.56 16.03
C VAL A 11 15.15 6.19 14.92
N ASP A 12 15.19 5.54 13.75
CA ASP A 12 15.93 6.05 12.59
C ASP A 12 15.33 7.36 12.04
N ARG A 13 14.00 7.50 12.11
CA ARG A 13 13.25 8.71 11.75
C ARG A 13 12.00 8.82 12.61
N THR A 14 11.44 10.01 12.80
CA THR A 14 10.20 10.21 13.55
C THR A 14 9.01 10.55 12.65
N VAL A 15 9.22 10.63 11.34
CA VAL A 15 8.16 10.87 10.35
C VAL A 15 8.29 9.78 9.30
N VAL A 16 7.20 9.06 9.07
CA VAL A 16 7.09 7.97 8.08
C VAL A 16 5.87 8.24 7.22
N ALA A 17 5.93 7.88 5.95
CA ALA A 17 4.75 7.91 5.10
C ALA A 17 3.96 6.62 5.29
N GLU A 18 2.63 6.72 5.27
CA GLU A 18 1.75 5.55 5.17
C GLU A 18 2.17 4.68 3.96
N GLY A 19 2.18 3.35 4.12
CA GLY A 19 2.70 2.42 3.09
C GLY A 19 4.20 2.50 2.78
N GLY A 20 4.93 3.39 3.46
CA GLY A 20 6.35 3.65 3.19
C GLY A 20 7.32 2.60 3.73
N GLU A 21 8.60 2.92 3.62
CA GLU A 21 9.68 2.08 4.16
C GLU A 21 9.51 1.86 5.69
N PRO A 22 9.68 0.63 6.19
CA PRO A 22 9.55 0.33 7.61
C PRO A 22 10.44 1.21 8.49
N GLN A 23 9.89 1.69 9.60
CA GLN A 23 10.59 2.44 10.63
C GLN A 23 11.40 1.49 11.51
N ILE A 24 12.64 1.84 11.87
CA ILE A 24 13.50 0.97 12.67
C ILE A 24 13.72 1.54 14.08
N PHE A 25 13.26 0.79 15.07
CA PHE A 25 13.45 1.09 16.49
C PHE A 25 14.68 0.38 17.03
N ASN A 26 15.56 1.13 17.69
CA ASN A 26 16.88 0.69 18.12
C ASN A 26 17.04 0.82 19.63
N PHE A 27 17.59 -0.24 20.22
CA PHE A 27 17.95 -0.33 21.63
C PHE A 27 19.45 -0.45 21.78
N LYS A 28 20.03 0.29 22.72
CA LYS A 28 21.43 0.15 23.14
C LYS A 28 21.50 -0.08 24.63
N LEU A 29 22.31 -1.05 25.04
CA LEU A 29 22.53 -1.37 26.44
C LEU A 29 23.92 -0.87 26.86
N SER A 30 24.03 -0.30 28.06
CA SER A 30 25.33 0.10 28.63
C SER A 30 26.26 -1.07 28.91
N GLU A 31 25.71 -2.28 29.00
CA GLU A 31 26.43 -3.55 29.17
C GLU A 31 25.65 -4.69 28.49
N PRO A 32 26.29 -5.81 28.12
CA PRO A 32 25.61 -6.90 27.44
C PRO A 32 24.40 -7.45 28.22
N ALA A 33 23.34 -7.82 27.51
CA ALA A 33 22.16 -8.45 28.09
C ALA A 33 22.56 -9.70 28.92
N PRO A 34 21.92 -9.96 30.08
CA PRO A 34 22.23 -11.11 30.93
C PRO A 34 22.10 -12.46 30.21
N SER A 35 22.59 -13.54 30.82
CA SER A 35 22.58 -14.87 30.20
C SER A 35 21.18 -15.43 29.88
N GLY A 36 20.12 -14.88 30.50
CA GLY A 36 18.72 -15.21 30.20
C GLY A 36 18.05 -14.25 29.22
N GLY A 37 18.80 -13.30 28.64
CA GLY A 37 18.27 -12.15 27.93
C GLY A 37 17.85 -11.03 28.88
N LEU A 38 17.37 -9.92 28.30
CA LEU A 38 16.80 -8.79 29.02
C LEU A 38 15.39 -8.52 28.50
N THR A 39 14.37 -8.71 29.34
CA THR A 39 12.98 -8.38 28.97
C THR A 39 12.78 -6.87 29.03
N VAL A 40 12.32 -6.30 27.93
CA VAL A 40 12.09 -4.87 27.72
C VAL A 40 10.61 -4.64 27.41
N ARG A 41 10.07 -3.51 27.90
CA ARG A 41 8.65 -3.20 27.85
C ARG A 41 8.46 -1.80 27.28
N LEU A 42 7.70 -1.68 26.20
CA LEU A 42 7.29 -0.41 25.61
C LEU A 42 5.79 -0.24 25.77
N GLN A 43 5.37 0.87 26.36
CA GLN A 43 3.99 1.29 26.27
C GLN A 43 3.74 1.91 24.89
N PHE A 44 2.70 1.43 24.22
CA PHE A 44 2.18 2.04 22.99
C PHE A 44 1.01 2.94 23.37
N ASP A 45 1.01 4.16 22.83
CA ASP A 45 -0.08 5.12 22.98
C ASP A 45 -0.44 5.67 21.60
N ASP A 46 -1.72 5.57 21.28
CA ASP A 46 -2.35 5.90 20.02
C ASP A 46 -3.60 6.73 20.37
N PRO A 47 -3.52 8.07 20.23
CA PRO A 47 -4.47 9.01 20.82
C PRO A 47 -5.77 9.16 20.02
N ASP A 48 -5.77 8.87 18.71
CA ASP A 48 -6.93 8.86 17.82
C ASP A 48 -7.53 7.47 17.67
N GLY A 49 -6.72 6.41 17.83
CA GLY A 49 -7.20 5.03 17.90
C GLY A 49 -7.74 4.50 16.59
N ASP A 50 -7.50 5.20 15.48
CA ASP A 50 -7.38 4.56 14.19
C ASP A 50 -5.98 3.95 14.15
N PRO A 51 -5.87 2.62 14.22
CA PRO A 51 -4.57 2.02 14.07
C PRO A 51 -4.17 2.23 12.61
N ALA A 52 -3.24 3.15 12.31
CA ALA A 52 -2.34 2.97 11.17
C ALA A 52 -2.04 1.48 11.10
N ASP A 53 -2.34 0.80 9.97
CA ASP A 53 -2.35 -0.66 9.83
C ASP A 53 -0.96 -1.26 10.06
N ALA A 54 -0.48 -1.21 11.30
CA ALA A 54 0.93 -1.25 11.65
C ALA A 54 1.37 -2.69 11.82
N GLY A 55 2.16 -3.16 10.87
CA GLY A 55 2.77 -4.48 10.88
C GLY A 55 4.08 -4.50 11.68
N LEU A 56 4.35 -5.66 12.30
CA LEU A 56 5.65 -5.99 12.90
C LEU A 56 6.36 -7.07 12.07
N PRO A 57 6.99 -6.70 10.94
CA PRO A 57 7.71 -7.65 10.09
C PRO A 57 8.88 -8.31 10.86
N GLN A 58 8.75 -9.60 11.15
CA GLN A 58 9.70 -10.34 11.98
C GLN A 58 11.09 -10.47 11.32
N GLU A 59 11.18 -10.38 10.00
CA GLU A 59 12.42 -10.36 9.24
C GLU A 59 13.29 -9.13 9.51
N LEU A 60 12.72 -8.07 10.10
CA LEU A 60 13.43 -6.87 10.51
C LEU A 60 13.88 -6.90 11.97
N PHE A 61 13.82 -8.07 12.62
CA PHE A 61 14.20 -8.22 14.02
C PHE A 61 15.65 -8.64 14.14
N ASN A 62 16.41 -7.95 14.99
CA ASN A 62 17.79 -8.30 15.31
C ASN A 62 17.99 -8.32 16.82
N ASN A 63 18.40 -9.48 17.35
CA ASN A 63 18.54 -9.76 18.79
C ASN A 63 17.24 -9.52 19.59
N ILE A 64 16.08 -9.73 18.97
CA ILE A 64 14.76 -9.64 19.60
C ILE A 64 14.12 -11.04 19.58
N ASP A 65 13.76 -11.53 20.75
CA ASP A 65 13.07 -12.79 20.97
C ASP A 65 11.76 -12.57 21.74
N ASN A 66 10.81 -13.50 21.65
CA ASN A 66 9.57 -13.53 22.46
C ASN A 66 8.75 -12.22 22.42
N LEU A 67 8.68 -11.56 21.27
CA LEU A 67 7.86 -10.35 21.11
C LEU A 67 6.37 -10.71 21.25
N GLN A 68 5.67 -9.98 22.12
CA GLN A 68 4.24 -10.13 22.38
C GLN A 68 3.59 -8.80 22.74
N LEU A 69 2.32 -8.64 22.40
CA LEU A 69 1.49 -7.54 22.84
C LEU A 69 0.70 -7.97 24.07
N VAL A 70 0.88 -7.26 25.19
CA VAL A 70 0.17 -7.48 26.46
C VAL A 70 -0.69 -6.25 26.74
N VAL A 71 -1.90 -6.43 27.25
CA VAL A 71 -2.76 -5.31 27.66
C VAL A 71 -2.81 -5.25 29.19
N GLU A 72 -2.30 -4.16 29.76
CA GLU A 72 -2.27 -3.92 31.21
C GLU A 72 -3.17 -2.76 31.57
N ASN A 73 -4.26 -3.02 32.31
CA ASN A 73 -5.25 -2.02 32.70
C ASN A 73 -5.83 -1.21 31.52
N GLY A 74 -5.90 -1.83 30.34
CA GLY A 74 -6.36 -1.18 29.10
C GLY A 74 -5.26 -0.49 28.29
N THR A 75 -4.03 -0.49 28.77
CA THR A 75 -2.87 0.07 28.06
C THR A 75 -2.12 -1.03 27.30
N PRO A 76 -1.92 -0.90 25.98
CA PRO A 76 -1.12 -1.85 25.21
C PRO A 76 0.38 -1.70 25.52
N ILE A 77 1.02 -2.81 25.85
CA ILE A 77 2.44 -2.94 26.16
C ILE A 77 3.06 -3.94 25.19
N LEU A 78 4.02 -3.49 24.38
CA LEU A 78 4.88 -4.38 23.62
C LEU A 78 5.99 -4.90 24.54
N GLU A 79 6.01 -6.20 24.77
CA GLU A 79 7.01 -6.87 25.58
C GLU A 79 7.86 -7.79 24.69
N PHE A 80 9.18 -7.71 24.83
CA PHE A 80 10.11 -8.56 24.11
C PHE A 80 11.37 -8.82 24.93
N THR A 81 12.18 -9.78 24.51
CA THR A 81 13.45 -10.12 25.15
C THR A 81 14.60 -9.77 24.22
N ILE A 82 15.53 -8.94 24.68
CA ILE A 82 16.82 -8.75 24.01
C ILE A 82 17.70 -9.97 24.28
N SER A 83 18.20 -10.59 23.21
CA SER A 83 18.93 -11.86 23.30
C SER A 83 20.18 -11.75 24.18
N ALA A 84 20.50 -12.84 24.89
CA ALA A 84 21.63 -12.88 25.83
C ALA A 84 22.97 -12.47 25.18
N GLY A 85 23.73 -11.61 25.86
CA GLY A 85 25.01 -11.11 25.39
C GLY A 85 24.94 -10.01 24.31
N ALA A 86 23.75 -9.68 23.80
CA ALA A 86 23.58 -8.55 22.89
C ALA A 86 23.82 -7.22 23.61
N THR A 87 24.41 -6.26 22.91
CA THR A 87 24.56 -4.87 23.39
C THR A 87 23.67 -3.90 22.62
N GLU A 88 23.05 -4.39 21.55
CA GLU A 88 22.12 -3.67 20.71
C GLU A 88 21.06 -4.64 20.18
N ALA A 89 19.86 -4.11 19.97
CA ALA A 89 18.75 -4.83 19.35
C ALA A 89 17.88 -3.86 18.55
N ASN A 90 17.13 -4.38 17.59
CA ASN A 90 16.18 -3.57 16.85
C ASN A 90 15.00 -4.40 16.32
N PHE A 91 13.90 -3.71 16.08
CA PHE A 91 12.75 -4.23 15.34
C PHE A 91 12.24 -3.17 14.38
N GLY A 92 11.65 -3.62 13.27
CA GLY A 92 10.96 -2.78 12.31
C GLY A 92 9.46 -2.68 12.59
N VAL A 93 8.88 -1.52 12.32
CA VAL A 93 7.42 -1.29 12.23
C VAL A 93 7.11 -0.84 10.81
N ALA A 94 6.27 -1.59 10.12
CA ALA A 94 5.74 -1.18 8.83
C ALA A 94 4.40 -0.48 9.07
N THR A 95 4.17 0.68 8.46
CA THR A 95 2.85 1.30 8.38
C THR A 95 2.15 0.72 7.16
N GLY A 96 1.07 -0.02 7.36
CA GLY A 96 0.24 -0.51 6.25
C GLY A 96 -0.37 0.66 5.50
N GLN A 97 -0.68 0.43 4.23
CA GLN A 97 -1.40 1.35 3.38
C GLN A 97 -2.83 0.84 3.27
N ASP A 98 -3.80 1.55 3.83
CA ASP A 98 -5.20 1.12 3.79
C ASP A 98 -6.02 1.82 2.69
N ASN A 99 -5.38 2.76 1.99
CA ASN A 99 -5.94 3.57 0.93
C ASN A 99 -7.18 4.40 1.37
N GLN A 100 -7.25 4.78 2.64
CA GLN A 100 -8.28 5.70 3.13
C GLN A 100 -7.79 7.15 3.13
N VAL A 101 -8.74 8.09 3.07
CA VAL A 101 -8.45 9.52 3.14
C VAL A 101 -8.53 9.95 4.59
N GLU A 102 -7.39 10.00 5.24
CA GLU A 102 -7.26 10.35 6.66
C GLU A 102 -6.34 11.56 6.85
N GLY A 103 -6.04 11.92 8.09
CA GLY A 103 -5.09 12.98 8.41
C GLY A 103 -3.86 12.38 9.08
N ASP A 104 -2.73 13.09 9.06
CA ASP A 104 -1.50 12.66 9.74
C ASP A 104 -1.77 12.18 11.17
N GLU A 105 -1.35 10.96 11.45
CA GLU A 105 -1.53 10.29 12.73
C GLU A 105 -0.26 10.35 13.56
N THR A 106 -0.39 10.23 14.88
CA THR A 106 0.78 10.16 15.75
C THR A 106 0.64 9.06 16.77
N TYR A 107 1.68 8.24 16.90
CA TYR A 107 1.77 7.28 18.00
C TYR A 107 3.01 7.52 18.83
N THR A 108 2.96 7.09 20.08
CA THR A 108 4.04 7.23 21.03
C THR A 108 4.44 5.88 21.59
N LEU A 109 5.75 5.59 21.56
CA LEU A 109 6.35 4.46 22.27
C LEU A 109 7.13 4.98 23.46
N THR A 110 6.77 4.51 24.65
CA THR A 110 7.46 4.85 25.90
C THR A 110 8.12 3.61 26.49
N LEU A 111 9.44 3.62 26.56
CA LEU A 111 10.23 2.63 27.27
C LEU A 111 9.99 2.74 28.77
N LEU A 112 9.44 1.67 29.35
CA LEU A 112 9.11 1.59 30.76
C LEU A 112 10.33 1.20 31.59
N ASP A 113 10.38 1.65 32.84
CA ASP A 113 11.40 1.22 33.79
C ASP A 113 11.04 -0.16 34.37
N ASP A 114 12.04 -0.94 34.76
CA ASP A 114 11.86 -2.29 35.32
C ASP A 114 12.83 -2.55 36.48
N GLU A 115 12.67 -3.65 37.21
CA GLU A 115 13.62 -4.05 38.24
C GLU A 115 14.97 -4.54 37.68
N ASN A 116 15.01 -4.93 36.39
CA ASN A 116 16.17 -5.56 35.75
C ASN A 116 17.01 -4.64 34.86
N TYR A 117 16.54 -3.43 34.58
CA TYR A 117 17.29 -2.39 33.85
C TYR A 117 16.88 -1.01 34.35
N SER A 118 17.58 0.02 33.87
CA SER A 118 17.14 1.40 34.04
C SER A 118 17.02 2.08 32.68
N VAL A 119 16.08 3.01 32.56
CA VAL A 119 15.87 3.75 31.30
C VAL A 119 16.79 4.97 31.24
N ASP A 120 17.45 5.18 30.09
CA ASP A 120 18.01 6.48 29.77
C ASP A 120 16.87 7.47 29.50
N THR A 121 16.50 8.22 30.54
CA THR A 121 15.37 9.17 30.53
C THR A 121 15.43 10.22 29.42
N ALA A 122 16.60 10.49 28.84
CA ALA A 122 16.72 11.39 27.69
C ALA A 122 16.11 10.78 26.41
N SER A 123 15.83 9.49 26.41
CA SER A 123 15.41 8.68 25.26
C SER A 123 14.19 7.80 25.56
N ALA A 124 13.52 8.02 26.70
CA ALA A 124 12.46 7.15 27.19
C ALA A 124 11.21 7.13 26.29
N THR A 125 10.94 8.22 25.57
CA THR A 125 9.72 8.37 24.79
C THR A 125 10.06 8.81 23.37
N ILE A 126 9.48 8.12 22.40
CA ILE A 126 9.54 8.47 20.98
C ILE A 126 8.12 8.67 20.50
N THR A 127 7.87 9.84 19.91
CA THR A 127 6.64 10.10 19.16
C THR A 127 6.99 10.04 17.68
N SER A 128 6.25 9.21 16.95
CA SER A 128 6.32 9.10 15.51
C SER A 128 5.06 9.70 14.90
N THR A 129 5.21 10.35 13.75
CA THR A 129 4.11 10.80 12.90
C THR A 129 4.06 9.92 11.66
N VAL A 130 2.90 9.36 11.37
CA VAL A 130 2.58 8.75 10.09
C VAL A 130 1.93 9.85 9.25
N THR A 131 2.55 10.19 8.12
CA THR A 131 2.01 11.19 7.20
C THR A 131 1.19 10.49 6.15
N GLU A 132 -0.03 10.98 5.97
CA GLU A 132 -0.96 10.52 4.96
C GLU A 132 -0.57 11.01 3.57
N LYS A 133 -1.11 10.35 2.55
CA LYS A 133 -1.01 10.85 1.17
C LYS A 133 -1.70 12.21 1.05
N GLU A 134 -1.11 13.14 0.30
CA GLU A 134 -1.73 14.45 0.11
C GLU A 134 -3.03 14.32 -0.70
N VAL A 135 -4.10 14.98 -0.25
CA VAL A 135 -5.41 14.93 -0.92
C VAL A 135 -5.60 16.13 -1.84
N ILE A 136 -5.81 15.84 -3.12
CA ILE A 136 -6.15 16.80 -4.17
C ILE A 136 -7.63 16.62 -4.51
N ASN A 137 -8.43 17.63 -4.16
CA ASN A 137 -9.86 17.65 -4.42
C ASN A 137 -10.19 18.49 -5.65
N GLY A 138 -10.95 17.91 -6.57
CA GLY A 138 -11.73 18.62 -7.56
C GLY A 138 -13.04 19.15 -6.99
N THR A 139 -13.98 19.39 -7.88
CA THR A 139 -15.31 19.91 -7.65
C THR A 139 -16.30 19.08 -8.45
N PRO A 140 -17.62 19.24 -8.25
CA PRO A 140 -18.63 18.59 -9.11
C PRO A 140 -18.70 19.17 -10.55
N GLU A 141 -17.73 19.98 -10.95
CA GLU A 141 -17.64 20.58 -12.28
C GLU A 141 -16.41 20.04 -12.99
N ARG A 142 -16.31 20.26 -14.29
CA ARG A 142 -15.11 19.88 -15.04
C ARG A 142 -13.86 20.56 -14.49
N ASP A 143 -12.92 19.75 -14.05
CA ASP A 143 -11.66 20.16 -13.47
C ASP A 143 -10.43 19.77 -14.29
N THR A 144 -9.29 20.32 -13.89
CA THR A 144 -7.98 19.85 -14.32
C THR A 144 -7.09 19.74 -13.09
N LEU A 145 -6.86 18.51 -12.66
CA LEU A 145 -6.16 18.19 -11.42
C LEU A 145 -4.72 17.78 -11.72
N PHE A 146 -3.80 18.22 -10.86
CA PHE A 146 -2.37 17.96 -11.01
C PHE A 146 -1.76 17.49 -9.70
N GLY A 147 -1.43 16.20 -9.64
CA GLY A 147 -0.51 15.62 -8.67
C GLY A 147 0.92 16.15 -8.84
N THR A 148 1.82 15.61 -8.02
CA THR A 148 3.20 16.07 -7.89
C THR A 148 4.21 14.99 -8.25
N LYS A 149 5.12 14.67 -7.34
CA LYS A 149 6.03 13.52 -7.42
C LYS A 149 5.90 12.66 -6.16
N ALA A 150 5.01 13.04 -5.25
CA ALA A 150 4.72 12.32 -4.02
C ALA A 150 3.47 11.48 -4.27
N ALA A 151 3.23 10.49 -3.42
CA ALA A 151 1.99 9.73 -3.50
C ALA A 151 0.82 10.60 -3.04
N GLU A 152 -0.23 10.71 -3.86
CA GLU A 152 -1.41 11.53 -3.56
C GLU A 152 -2.73 10.77 -3.71
N PHE A 153 -3.75 11.23 -2.98
CA PHE A 153 -5.15 10.94 -3.27
C PHE A 153 -5.69 12.02 -4.19
N ILE A 154 -6.15 11.66 -5.37
CA ILE A 154 -6.75 12.61 -6.31
C ILE A 154 -8.22 12.26 -6.52
N LEU A 155 -9.10 13.17 -6.11
CA LEU A 155 -10.56 13.01 -6.19
C LEU A 155 -11.13 13.99 -7.21
N GLY A 156 -11.63 13.48 -8.35
CA GLY A 156 -12.28 14.29 -9.40
C GLY A 156 -13.71 14.72 -9.03
N PHE A 157 -14.49 13.78 -8.50
CA PHE A 157 -15.93 13.89 -8.21
C PHE A 157 -16.82 13.79 -9.46
N GLU A 158 -17.70 14.76 -9.72
CA GLU A 158 -18.55 14.77 -10.90
C GLU A 158 -17.92 15.72 -11.91
N GLY A 159 -17.99 15.44 -13.21
CA GLY A 159 -17.38 16.29 -14.22
C GLY A 159 -16.70 15.48 -15.31
N ASN A 160 -16.24 16.17 -16.35
CA ASN A 160 -15.42 15.52 -17.39
C ASN A 160 -13.98 16.02 -17.21
N ASP A 161 -13.29 15.40 -16.27
CA ASP A 161 -12.05 15.88 -15.69
C ASP A 161 -10.83 15.50 -16.52
N ILE A 162 -9.75 16.21 -16.25
CA ILE A 162 -8.42 15.82 -16.71
C ILE A 162 -7.51 15.70 -15.51
N ILE A 163 -7.07 14.49 -15.20
CA ILE A 163 -6.31 14.18 -14.00
C ILE A 163 -4.89 13.75 -14.40
N PHE A 164 -3.88 14.36 -13.77
CA PHE A 164 -2.48 13.99 -13.92
C PHE A 164 -1.89 13.61 -12.56
N GLY A 165 -1.70 12.32 -12.25
CA GLY A 165 -0.98 11.87 -11.05
C GLY A 165 0.51 12.25 -11.11
N ARG A 166 1.12 11.97 -12.26
CA ARG A 166 2.52 12.26 -12.65
C ARG A 166 3.52 11.28 -12.06
N GLY A 167 3.74 11.27 -10.76
CA GLY A 167 4.69 10.37 -10.11
C GLY A 167 4.46 10.41 -8.62
N GLY A 168 5.01 9.45 -7.89
CA GLY A 168 4.34 8.97 -6.68
C GLY A 168 3.48 7.76 -7.02
N GLU A 169 3.12 6.99 -5.99
CA GLU A 169 2.16 5.88 -6.10
C GLU A 169 0.77 6.45 -5.76
N ASP A 170 0.08 6.93 -6.79
CA ASP A 170 -1.13 7.73 -6.60
C ASP A 170 -2.37 6.85 -6.47
N THR A 171 -3.35 7.34 -5.73
CA THR A 171 -4.71 6.78 -5.72
C THR A 171 -5.63 7.80 -6.36
N ILE A 172 -6.08 7.51 -7.58
CA ILE A 172 -6.90 8.40 -8.40
C ILE A 172 -8.32 7.86 -8.43
N ILE A 173 -9.29 8.67 -7.99
CA ILE A 173 -10.72 8.41 -8.09
C ILE A 173 -11.31 9.55 -8.93
N ALA A 174 -11.58 9.29 -10.21
CA ALA A 174 -12.05 10.34 -11.12
C ALA A 174 -13.53 10.65 -10.89
N GLY A 175 -14.39 9.63 -10.86
CA GLY A 175 -15.76 9.72 -10.37
C GLY A 175 -16.79 9.62 -11.50
N GLU A 176 -17.72 10.57 -11.61
CA GLU A 176 -18.78 10.54 -12.62
C GLU A 176 -18.48 11.51 -13.76
N GLY A 177 -18.61 11.05 -14.99
CA GLY A 177 -18.44 11.79 -16.23
C GLY A 177 -17.34 11.20 -17.08
N ASN A 178 -17.07 11.82 -18.24
CA ASN A 178 -16.09 11.26 -19.18
C ASN A 178 -14.72 11.89 -18.94
N ASP A 179 -13.85 11.16 -18.25
CA ASP A 179 -12.60 11.62 -17.70
C ASP A 179 -11.39 11.25 -18.57
N ILE A 180 -10.30 12.02 -18.42
CA ILE A 180 -9.00 11.70 -19.00
C ILE A 180 -7.99 11.61 -17.87
N ILE A 181 -7.48 10.40 -17.62
CA ILE A 181 -6.60 10.10 -16.50
C ILE A 181 -5.19 9.76 -17.02
N PHE A 182 -4.18 10.39 -16.43
CA PHE A 182 -2.78 10.03 -16.61
C PHE A 182 -2.23 9.63 -15.24
N GLY A 183 -1.99 8.33 -15.03
CA GLY A 183 -1.44 7.76 -13.79
C GLY A 183 -0.04 8.33 -13.52
N GLY A 184 1.00 7.74 -14.11
CA GLY A 184 2.32 8.20 -13.71
C GLY A 184 3.48 7.40 -14.28
N GLN A 185 4.44 7.06 -13.44
CA GLN A 185 5.56 6.17 -13.76
C GLN A 185 5.79 5.13 -12.66
N GLN A 186 5.04 5.22 -11.56
CA GLN A 186 5.09 4.32 -10.42
C GLN A 186 3.73 3.63 -10.32
N ALA A 187 3.61 2.66 -9.42
CA ALA A 187 2.39 1.88 -9.30
C ALA A 187 1.23 2.74 -8.81
N ASP A 188 0.27 3.01 -9.69
CA ASP A 188 -0.91 3.80 -9.35
C ASP A 188 -2.14 2.91 -9.15
N THR A 189 -3.07 3.35 -8.30
CA THR A 189 -4.42 2.79 -8.20
C THR A 189 -5.40 3.76 -8.84
N ILE A 190 -6.11 3.34 -9.88
CA ILE A 190 -6.99 4.19 -10.68
C ILE A 190 -8.41 3.61 -10.64
N LEU A 191 -9.36 4.39 -10.16
CA LEU A 191 -10.80 4.15 -10.23
C LEU A 191 -11.39 5.26 -11.08
N ALA A 192 -11.72 4.97 -12.35
CA ALA A 192 -12.22 5.99 -13.26
C ALA A 192 -13.70 6.32 -12.97
N GLY A 193 -14.52 5.30 -12.74
CA GLY A 193 -15.88 5.48 -12.24
C GLY A 193 -16.91 5.35 -13.36
N ASN A 194 -17.87 6.28 -13.47
CA ASN A 194 -18.94 6.17 -14.46
C ASN A 194 -18.71 7.17 -15.60
N GLY A 195 -18.72 6.72 -16.85
CA GLY A 195 -18.60 7.56 -18.03
C GLY A 195 -17.72 6.87 -19.08
N ASP A 196 -17.62 7.45 -20.28
CA ASP A 196 -16.67 6.92 -21.28
C ASP A 196 -15.28 7.56 -21.04
N ASP A 197 -14.40 6.83 -20.36
CA ASP A 197 -13.12 7.31 -19.84
C ASP A 197 -11.93 6.98 -20.74
N ILE A 198 -10.87 7.78 -20.59
CA ILE A 198 -9.58 7.55 -21.25
C ILE A 198 -8.48 7.51 -20.21
N ILE A 199 -7.90 6.32 -20.01
CA ILE A 199 -6.89 6.06 -19.00
C ILE A 199 -5.53 5.80 -19.65
N PHE A 200 -4.53 6.56 -19.25
CA PHE A 200 -3.12 6.34 -19.58
C PHE A 200 -2.35 6.03 -18.30
N ALA A 201 -2.28 4.74 -17.94
CA ALA A 201 -1.61 4.29 -16.70
C ALA A 201 -0.11 4.58 -16.73
N ARG A 202 0.50 4.38 -17.92
CA ARG A 202 1.93 4.59 -18.21
C ARG A 202 2.81 3.57 -17.49
N GLY A 203 3.81 3.98 -16.71
CA GLY A 203 4.76 3.03 -16.11
C GLY A 203 4.32 2.68 -14.70
N GLY A 204 4.62 1.47 -14.24
CA GLY A 204 4.23 1.03 -12.91
C GLY A 204 3.46 -0.29 -12.94
N ASN A 205 3.34 -0.93 -11.78
CA ASN A 205 2.44 -2.07 -11.63
C ASN A 205 1.09 -1.53 -11.16
N ASP A 206 0.29 -1.04 -12.11
CA ASP A 206 -0.93 -0.31 -11.77
C ASP A 206 -2.08 -1.25 -11.40
N VAL A 207 -3.02 -0.77 -10.60
CA VAL A 207 -4.33 -1.40 -10.39
C VAL A 207 -5.38 -0.47 -10.97
N ILE A 208 -6.15 -0.95 -11.95
CA ILE A 208 -7.09 -0.12 -12.69
C ILE A 208 -8.47 -0.75 -12.66
N ASP A 209 -9.44 0.04 -12.23
CA ASP A 209 -10.87 -0.19 -12.38
C ASP A 209 -11.41 0.96 -13.25
N SER A 210 -11.86 0.64 -14.46
CA SER A 210 -12.42 1.64 -15.37
C SER A 210 -13.87 1.99 -15.03
N GLY A 211 -14.56 1.15 -14.27
CA GLY A 211 -15.96 1.34 -13.94
C GLY A 211 -16.87 1.30 -15.17
N ASN A 212 -18.01 1.99 -15.14
CA ASN A 212 -19.03 1.86 -16.17
C ASN A 212 -18.83 2.85 -17.33
N GLY A 213 -18.70 2.35 -18.55
CA GLY A 213 -18.85 3.10 -19.78
C GLY A 213 -18.20 2.41 -20.96
N LEU A 214 -17.79 3.19 -21.95
CA LEU A 214 -16.97 2.71 -23.06
C LEU A 214 -15.54 3.21 -22.91
N ASP A 215 -14.74 2.46 -22.17
CA ASP A 215 -13.45 2.95 -21.69
C ASP A 215 -12.30 2.59 -22.61
N ARG A 216 -11.27 3.43 -22.55
CA ARG A 216 -10.02 3.24 -23.29
C ARG A 216 -8.85 3.28 -22.36
N ILE A 217 -8.27 2.11 -22.14
CA ILE A 217 -7.13 1.94 -21.23
C ILE A 217 -5.88 1.70 -22.08
N SER A 218 -4.89 2.58 -21.91
CA SER A 218 -3.53 2.35 -22.37
C SER A 218 -2.65 2.10 -21.15
N LEU A 219 -2.32 0.82 -20.96
CA LEU A 219 -1.25 0.43 -20.07
C LEU A 219 0.10 0.87 -20.66
N GLY A 220 1.13 0.89 -19.84
CA GLY A 220 2.52 0.97 -20.31
C GLY A 220 3.36 -0.11 -19.65
N ASP A 221 4.58 0.24 -19.26
CA ASP A 221 5.53 -0.74 -18.76
C ASP A 221 5.15 -1.19 -17.34
N GLY A 222 5.14 -2.51 -17.08
CA GLY A 222 4.89 -3.07 -15.74
C GLY A 222 3.86 -4.20 -15.72
N GLN A 223 3.66 -4.75 -14.53
CA GLN A 223 2.70 -5.82 -14.26
C GLN A 223 1.42 -5.24 -13.69
N SER A 224 0.64 -4.56 -14.54
CA SER A 224 -0.64 -3.97 -14.12
C SER A 224 -1.73 -5.04 -13.97
N THR A 225 -2.65 -4.80 -13.04
CA THR A 225 -3.91 -5.52 -12.88
C THR A 225 -5.05 -4.63 -13.37
N VAL A 226 -5.90 -5.15 -14.24
CA VAL A 226 -7.14 -4.47 -14.64
C VAL A 226 -8.33 -5.28 -14.12
N ILE A 227 -9.18 -4.61 -13.35
CA ILE A 227 -10.43 -5.12 -12.78
C ILE A 227 -11.55 -4.81 -13.78
N LEU A 228 -12.40 -5.82 -14.00
CA LEU A 228 -13.45 -5.78 -15.01
C LEU A 228 -14.75 -6.37 -14.43
N ASP A 229 -15.65 -5.47 -14.08
CA ASP A 229 -16.93 -5.79 -13.47
C ASP A 229 -18.03 -6.06 -14.50
N SER A 230 -19.08 -6.74 -14.05
CA SER A 230 -20.21 -7.05 -14.92
C SER A 230 -21.06 -5.82 -15.26
N GLY A 231 -21.06 -5.42 -16.54
CA GLY A 231 -21.92 -4.35 -17.03
C GLY A 231 -21.23 -3.00 -17.25
N GLU A 232 -19.89 -2.99 -17.16
CA GLU A 232 -19.06 -1.83 -17.42
C GLU A 232 -19.25 -1.30 -18.85
N GLY A 233 -19.33 -2.18 -19.86
CA GLY A 233 -19.53 -1.78 -21.24
C GLY A 233 -18.30 -2.08 -22.10
N PHE A 234 -18.39 -1.75 -23.39
CA PHE A 234 -17.41 -2.25 -24.37
C PHE A 234 -16.06 -1.53 -24.29
N ASP A 235 -15.20 -1.97 -23.37
CA ASP A 235 -13.89 -1.36 -23.17
C ASP A 235 -12.86 -1.79 -24.21
N THR A 236 -11.78 -1.03 -24.28
CA THR A 236 -10.61 -1.36 -25.10
C THR A 236 -9.34 -1.14 -24.30
N ILE A 237 -8.63 -2.24 -24.05
CA ILE A 237 -7.36 -2.24 -23.31
C ILE A 237 -6.20 -2.53 -24.26
N GLY A 238 -5.18 -1.68 -24.24
CA GLY A 238 -3.95 -1.81 -25.02
C GLY A 238 -2.71 -1.58 -24.16
N GLY A 239 -1.55 -1.98 -24.69
CA GLY A 239 -0.26 -1.78 -24.01
C GLY A 239 0.09 -2.82 -22.95
N PHE A 240 -0.70 -3.88 -22.78
CA PHE A 240 -0.39 -4.98 -21.87
C PHE A 240 0.85 -5.79 -22.31
N GLU A 241 1.57 -6.37 -21.34
CA GLU A 241 2.71 -7.26 -21.56
C GLU A 241 2.31 -8.73 -21.30
N LEU A 242 2.68 -9.62 -22.24
CA LEU A 242 2.39 -11.06 -22.12
C LEU A 242 3.23 -11.72 -21.01
N GLY A 243 2.60 -12.56 -20.21
CA GLY A 243 3.08 -13.14 -18.97
C GLY A 243 3.11 -12.20 -17.77
N ALA A 244 2.72 -10.92 -17.92
CA ALA A 244 2.95 -9.87 -16.93
C ALA A 244 1.67 -9.12 -16.53
N THR A 245 0.81 -8.80 -17.49
CA THR A 245 -0.47 -8.14 -17.20
C THR A 245 -1.50 -9.14 -16.71
N THR A 246 -2.22 -8.74 -15.66
CA THR A 246 -3.28 -9.53 -15.04
C THR A 246 -4.63 -8.91 -15.33
N PHE A 247 -5.58 -9.70 -15.83
CA PHE A 247 -6.99 -9.31 -15.89
C PHE A 247 -7.76 -10.06 -14.80
N GLN A 248 -8.40 -9.30 -13.92
CA GLN A 248 -9.29 -9.81 -12.90
C GLN A 248 -10.73 -9.56 -13.35
N VAL A 249 -11.50 -10.63 -13.51
CA VAL A 249 -12.91 -10.55 -13.96
C VAL A 249 -13.84 -11.09 -12.88
N GLU A 250 -15.00 -10.46 -12.68
CA GLU A 250 -15.98 -10.92 -11.69
C GLU A 250 -16.65 -12.25 -12.07
N SER A 251 -16.80 -12.51 -13.38
CA SER A 251 -17.49 -13.69 -13.90
C SER A 251 -16.85 -14.25 -15.16
N THR A 252 -16.50 -15.54 -15.12
CA THR A 252 -16.07 -16.34 -16.28
C THR A 252 -17.23 -16.91 -17.10
N SER A 253 -18.47 -16.83 -16.58
CA SER A 253 -19.65 -17.45 -17.22
C SER A 253 -20.01 -16.80 -18.56
N ASN A 254 -19.57 -15.57 -18.75
CA ASN A 254 -19.74 -14.76 -19.95
C ASN A 254 -18.39 -14.49 -20.64
N LEU A 255 -17.30 -15.10 -20.18
CA LEU A 255 -16.00 -14.94 -20.81
C LEU A 255 -15.91 -15.76 -22.11
N ARG A 256 -15.49 -15.12 -23.19
CA ARG A 256 -15.34 -15.74 -24.51
C ARG A 256 -14.03 -15.32 -25.16
N PHE A 257 -13.32 -16.31 -25.71
CA PHE A 257 -12.17 -16.07 -26.57
C PHE A 257 -12.55 -16.22 -28.04
N VAL A 258 -12.08 -15.30 -28.89
CA VAL A 258 -12.30 -15.34 -30.34
C VAL A 258 -10.97 -15.16 -31.06
N ASP A 259 -10.58 -16.15 -31.84
CA ASP A 259 -9.47 -15.97 -32.77
C ASP A 259 -9.92 -15.09 -33.95
N SER A 260 -9.16 -14.03 -34.24
CA SER A 260 -9.49 -13.04 -35.26
C SER A 260 -8.28 -12.75 -36.15
N ALA A 261 -8.51 -12.14 -37.32
CA ALA A 261 -7.42 -11.73 -38.22
C ALA A 261 -6.44 -10.73 -37.58
N ARG A 262 -6.79 -10.13 -36.43
CA ARG A 262 -5.95 -9.22 -35.65
C ARG A 262 -5.31 -9.89 -34.43
N GLY A 263 -5.48 -11.21 -34.24
CA GLY A 263 -5.05 -11.98 -33.07
C GLY A 263 -6.21 -12.49 -32.22
N ALA A 264 -5.90 -13.15 -31.10
CA ALA A 264 -6.89 -13.60 -30.14
C ALA A 264 -7.55 -12.42 -29.41
N GLN A 265 -8.87 -12.41 -29.36
CA GLN A 265 -9.67 -11.46 -28.62
C GLN A 265 -10.26 -12.13 -27.38
N ILE A 266 -10.21 -11.45 -26.24
CA ILE A 266 -10.80 -11.87 -24.98
C ILE A 266 -12.01 -10.99 -24.73
N PHE A 267 -13.16 -11.58 -24.40
CA PHE A 267 -14.39 -10.85 -24.12
C PHE A 267 -15.02 -11.29 -22.82
N GLN A 268 -15.67 -10.39 -22.08
CA GLN A 268 -16.57 -10.71 -20.95
C GLN A 268 -17.95 -10.14 -21.27
N GLY A 269 -18.92 -11.01 -21.50
CA GLY A 269 -20.22 -10.58 -22.01
C GLY A 269 -20.08 -10.00 -23.40
N ASP A 270 -20.27 -8.69 -23.48
CA ASP A 270 -20.20 -7.91 -24.71
C ASP A 270 -18.82 -7.19 -24.82
N ASP A 271 -18.05 -7.10 -23.75
CA ASP A 271 -16.89 -6.21 -23.60
C ASP A 271 -15.62 -6.84 -24.20
N LEU A 272 -14.76 -6.07 -24.89
CA LEU A 272 -13.50 -6.56 -25.46
C LEU A 272 -12.34 -6.31 -24.48
N LEU A 273 -12.07 -7.29 -23.62
CA LEU A 273 -11.07 -7.22 -22.57
C LEU A 273 -9.63 -7.10 -23.11
N ALA A 274 -9.30 -7.84 -24.16
CA ALA A 274 -7.96 -7.78 -24.74
C ALA A 274 -7.96 -8.19 -26.21
N LEU A 275 -7.06 -7.58 -26.98
CA LEU A 275 -6.67 -8.05 -28.32
C LEU A 275 -5.20 -8.45 -28.30
N VAL A 276 -4.93 -9.74 -28.24
CA VAL A 276 -3.59 -10.30 -28.28
C VAL A 276 -3.20 -10.63 -29.72
N SER A 277 -2.50 -9.68 -30.34
CA SER A 277 -2.04 -9.83 -31.72
C SER A 277 -1.08 -11.00 -31.90
N PHE A 278 -1.27 -11.78 -32.97
CA PHE A 278 -0.39 -12.88 -33.40
C PHE A 278 -0.31 -14.12 -32.51
N GLU A 279 -1.12 -14.20 -31.45
CA GLU A 279 -1.27 -15.40 -30.61
C GLU A 279 -2.66 -16.03 -30.77
N SER A 280 -2.76 -17.33 -30.48
CA SER A 280 -4.03 -18.07 -30.48
C SER A 280 -4.67 -18.05 -29.09
N ALA A 281 -6.00 -18.05 -29.01
CA ALA A 281 -6.76 -18.04 -27.75
C ALA A 281 -6.44 -19.20 -26.76
N SER A 282 -5.78 -20.25 -27.22
CA SER A 282 -5.42 -21.42 -26.41
C SER A 282 -4.18 -21.26 -25.52
N THR A 283 -3.50 -20.12 -25.54
CA THR A 283 -2.26 -19.88 -24.75
C THR A 283 -2.50 -19.27 -23.37
N PHE A 284 -3.72 -18.84 -23.04
CA PHE A 284 -4.05 -18.21 -21.77
C PHE A 284 -4.24 -19.21 -20.63
N SER A 285 -3.70 -18.90 -19.45
CA SER A 285 -3.93 -19.64 -18.22
C SER A 285 -5.03 -18.96 -17.38
N ASN A 286 -5.88 -19.77 -16.75
CA ASN A 286 -6.90 -19.34 -15.81
C ASN A 286 -6.71 -20.13 -14.51
N ASN A 287 -6.88 -19.47 -13.36
CA ASN A 287 -6.91 -20.13 -12.04
C ASN A 287 -8.36 -20.30 -11.53
N GLN A 288 -8.53 -20.66 -10.25
CA GLN A 288 -9.87 -20.80 -9.65
C GLN A 288 -10.52 -19.46 -9.29
N ASP A 289 -9.72 -18.38 -9.29
CA ASP A 289 -10.11 -17.05 -8.82
C ASP A 289 -10.45 -16.11 -9.98
N GLN A 290 -10.62 -16.66 -11.19
CA GLN A 290 -11.02 -15.90 -12.39
C GLN A 290 -9.97 -14.86 -12.82
N ILE A 291 -8.70 -15.14 -12.51
CA ILE A 291 -7.57 -14.31 -12.88
C ILE A 291 -6.91 -14.88 -14.14
N PHE A 292 -6.71 -14.00 -15.13
CA PHE A 292 -6.08 -14.34 -16.39
C PHE A 292 -4.77 -13.56 -16.52
N THR A 293 -3.67 -14.29 -16.66
CA THR A 293 -2.42 -13.70 -17.14
C THR A 293 -2.36 -13.92 -18.64
N VAL A 294 -2.39 -12.83 -19.39
CA VAL A 294 -2.10 -12.84 -20.84
C VAL A 294 -0.62 -12.83 -21.03
#